data_AF-A0A175Y1N7-F1
#
_entry.id   AF-A0A175Y1N7-F1
#
_cell.length_a   1.000
_cell.length_b   1.000
_cell.length_c   1.000
_cell.angle_alpha   90.00
_cell.angle_beta   90.00
_cell.angle_gamma   90.00
#
_symmetry.space_group_name_H-M   'P 1'
#
loop_
_entity.id
_entity.type
_entity.pdbx_description
1 polymer ?
#
loop_
_entity_poly.entity_id
_entity_poly.type
_entity_poly.pdbx_seq_one_letter_code
_entity_poly.pdbx_strand_id
1 'polypeptide(L)'
;MFPEFGQAPLCLELDLDSYEGSWTHVAAFRKRSGWLMAARATIQSEHDLMRAVLLAGCDEYENPIPAWRAEHLISCDWSNLGECRELPPDLLDDLLCEEEGAFFARWQRETNRELVALHERAQHELAALDARTAAIQSRADREIADLQRRRRLPGATLDARAALAQLIAQIEGESDTAAAEAAMRRAALRREIDASEEALWDRRDILIEVEPMWCVHWEAAEPRRSRAVPQVSFSMRPSRGAAAVAPAGQVITKLIVDPPVPTVASPPQCRVPAPTPKHSSEPKTSKVAALRAQLEKLDQMVALRLHRHPRRLAIQRGMLEEQLRLLTGTPRAAPAATQDELPAAIAVAPPEESHDAQIVLASEVADAFERCDTAEQVHIEPCLEGQDEAAEATRRERHALQLQLEDLITAGERYRTGSPKFRRHQEAVAALRRKIEPLDTLLLNDCPAPTRGSLAADRAYFAGKLKALEQQGPLASDGSQRMLFYVARRNALTSRIARIDRRIAREPIAPPAPRATQQANPFADALAIDRARLAADLELHERSGVIDQDDPRARTLFNARRAEMAARLARIDAQLAQVRPPSRTPA
;
A
#
# COMPACT_ATOMS: atom_id res chain seq x y z
N MET A 1 10.31 -1.19 39.35
CA MET A 1 9.85 -2.36 38.56
C MET A 1 10.21 -3.60 39.36
N PHE A 2 9.24 -4.48 39.62
CA PHE A 2 9.29 -5.41 40.75
C PHE A 2 9.44 -6.87 40.27
N PRO A 3 10.66 -7.44 40.19
CA PRO A 3 10.85 -8.84 39.81
C PRO A 3 10.47 -9.84 40.92
N GLU A 4 10.18 -9.34 42.13
CA GLU A 4 9.84 -10.13 43.32
C GLU A 4 8.34 -10.47 43.41
N PHE A 5 7.51 -9.83 42.57
CA PHE A 5 6.07 -10.10 42.53
C PHE A 5 5.82 -11.30 41.61
N GLY A 6 5.35 -12.40 42.21
CA GLY A 6 4.82 -13.54 41.45
C GLY A 6 3.48 -13.21 40.80
N GLN A 7 2.86 -14.21 40.16
CA GLN A 7 1.54 -14.07 39.53
C GLN A 7 0.36 -13.90 40.51
N ALA A 8 0.63 -13.86 41.83
CA ALA A 8 -0.39 -13.65 42.84
C ALA A 8 -0.75 -12.15 42.97
N PRO A 9 -2.04 -11.79 43.12
CA PRO A 9 -2.45 -10.41 43.30
C PRO A 9 -1.97 -9.85 44.64
N LEU A 10 -1.52 -8.59 44.64
CA LEU A 10 -1.06 -7.88 45.84
C LEU A 10 -1.97 -6.69 46.13
N CYS A 11 -2.27 -6.41 47.40
CA CYS A 11 -2.91 -5.15 47.78
C CYS A 11 -1.82 -4.12 48.14
N LEU A 12 -2.02 -2.84 47.82
CA LEU A 12 -1.16 -1.73 48.25
C LEU A 12 -1.93 -0.41 48.43
N GLU A 13 -1.38 0.50 49.23
CA GLU A 13 -1.88 1.87 49.41
C GLU A 13 -1.02 2.87 48.64
N LEU A 14 -1.61 3.69 47.77
CA LEU A 14 -0.93 4.75 47.01
C LEU A 14 -1.00 6.10 47.73
N ASP A 15 0.16 6.72 48.00
CA ASP A 15 0.26 8.07 48.54
C ASP A 15 0.14 9.09 47.39
N LEU A 16 -1.09 9.44 47.02
CA LEU A 16 -1.36 10.32 45.87
C LEU A 16 -0.76 11.73 46.00
N ASP A 17 -0.36 12.16 47.20
CA ASP A 17 0.29 13.46 47.43
C ASP A 17 1.81 13.41 47.15
N SER A 18 2.38 12.22 46.86
CA SER A 18 3.78 12.03 46.42
C SER A 18 3.99 12.27 44.91
N TYR A 19 2.93 12.32 44.11
CA TYR A 19 3.02 12.46 42.66
C TYR A 19 3.63 13.81 42.25
N GLU A 20 4.80 13.79 41.59
CA GLU A 20 5.55 14.99 41.21
C GLU A 20 4.86 15.87 40.15
N GLY A 21 3.85 15.34 39.43
CA GLY A 21 3.16 16.04 38.36
C GLY A 21 1.99 16.93 38.82
N SER A 22 1.15 17.35 37.87
CA SER A 22 -0.04 18.13 38.20
C SER A 22 -1.02 17.29 39.04
N TRP A 23 -1.38 17.77 40.24
CA TRP A 23 -2.33 17.11 41.14
C TRP A 23 -3.67 16.76 40.47
N THR A 24 -4.06 17.50 39.42
CA THR A 24 -5.28 17.24 38.63
C THR A 24 -5.28 15.87 37.94
N HIS A 25 -4.11 15.28 37.70
CA HIS A 25 -3.94 13.96 37.11
C HIS A 25 -4.40 12.83 38.04
N VAL A 26 -4.08 12.96 39.34
CA VAL A 26 -4.37 11.96 40.38
C VAL A 26 -5.62 12.29 41.21
N ALA A 27 -6.12 13.53 41.15
CA ALA A 27 -7.27 14.01 41.93
C ALA A 27 -8.52 13.11 41.85
N ALA A 28 -8.76 12.48 40.69
CA ALA A 28 -9.92 11.61 40.46
C ALA A 28 -9.88 10.30 41.25
N PHE A 29 -8.71 9.87 41.73
CA PHE A 29 -8.51 8.62 42.46
C PHE A 29 -8.58 8.79 43.99
N ARG A 30 -8.70 10.02 44.49
CA ARG A 30 -8.79 10.27 45.95
C ARG A 30 -10.03 9.59 46.54
N LYS A 31 -9.82 8.80 47.61
CA LYS A 31 -10.84 7.96 48.26
C LYS A 31 -11.50 6.95 47.33
N ARG A 32 -10.72 6.37 46.42
CA ARG A 32 -11.11 5.23 45.60
C ARG A 32 -10.11 4.11 45.80
N SER A 33 -10.56 2.90 45.51
CA SER A 33 -9.72 1.76 45.21
C SER A 33 -10.01 1.24 43.81
N GLY A 34 -9.27 0.21 43.41
CA GLY A 34 -9.47 -0.48 42.15
C GLY A 34 -8.33 -1.43 41.86
N TRP A 35 -8.21 -1.82 40.60
CA TRP A 35 -7.17 -2.74 40.16
C TRP A 35 -6.28 -2.12 39.08
N LEU A 36 -5.00 -2.53 39.07
CA LEU A 36 -3.99 -2.20 38.08
C LEU A 36 -3.22 -3.46 37.70
N MET A 37 -3.12 -3.73 36.40
CA MET A 37 -2.27 -4.78 35.85
C MET A 37 -1.24 -4.14 34.93
N ALA A 38 0.02 -4.53 35.09
CA ALA A 38 1.06 -4.24 34.11
C ALA A 38 1.47 -5.51 33.38
N ALA A 39 1.63 -5.41 32.07
CA ALA A 39 2.16 -6.48 31.24
C ALA A 39 3.32 -5.97 30.39
N ARG A 40 4.26 -6.86 30.09
CA ARG A 40 5.32 -6.62 29.11
C ARG A 40 4.79 -7.05 27.75
N ALA A 41 4.61 -6.10 26.85
CA ALA A 41 4.35 -6.41 25.45
C ALA A 41 5.66 -6.41 24.67
N THR A 42 5.90 -7.46 23.91
CA THR A 42 7.03 -7.57 22.98
C THR A 42 6.54 -7.83 21.57
N ILE A 43 6.88 -6.92 20.66
CA ILE A 43 6.67 -7.05 19.22
C ILE A 43 7.99 -7.57 18.64
N GLN A 44 8.00 -8.82 18.20
CA GLN A 44 9.14 -9.44 17.55
C GLN A 44 8.89 -9.57 16.05
N SER A 45 9.86 -9.12 15.26
CA SER A 45 10.00 -9.40 13.82
C SER A 45 11.34 -10.11 13.57
N GLU A 46 11.63 -10.51 12.34
CA GLU A 46 12.93 -11.13 11.99
C GLU A 46 14.13 -10.19 12.26
N HIS A 47 13.93 -8.88 12.24
CA HIS A 47 15.01 -7.88 12.26
C HIS A 47 14.98 -6.93 13.46
N ASP A 48 13.90 -6.91 14.23
CA ASP A 48 13.68 -5.94 15.30
C ASP A 48 12.83 -6.54 16.44
N LEU A 49 13.11 -6.10 17.67
CA LEU A 49 12.44 -6.51 18.90
C LEU A 49 12.08 -5.28 19.73
N MET A 50 10.85 -4.80 19.55
CA MET A 50 10.32 -3.68 20.32
C MET A 50 9.66 -4.18 21.61
N ARG A 51 9.89 -3.46 22.72
CA ARG A 51 9.34 -3.80 24.04
C ARG A 51 8.65 -2.59 24.65
N ALA A 52 7.48 -2.80 25.25
CA ALA A 52 6.75 -1.80 26.01
C ALA A 52 6.17 -2.41 27.29
N VAL A 53 5.83 -1.54 28.25
CA VAL A 53 4.96 -1.91 29.37
C VAL A 53 3.56 -1.38 29.04
N LEU A 54 2.58 -2.28 29.03
CA LEU A 54 1.16 -1.94 28.93
C LEU A 54 0.59 -1.85 30.34
N LEU A 55 -0.35 -0.93 30.54
CA LEU A 55 -1.04 -0.71 31.82
C LEU A 55 -2.55 -0.78 31.59
N ALA A 56 -3.17 -1.81 32.15
CA ALA A 56 -4.62 -1.92 32.26
C ALA A 56 -5.05 -1.57 33.68
N GLY A 57 -6.22 -0.96 33.85
CA GLY A 57 -6.72 -0.63 35.18
C GLY A 57 -8.21 -0.33 35.18
N CYS A 58 -8.86 -0.58 36.31
CA CYS A 58 -10.25 -0.24 36.57
C CYS A 58 -10.42 0.25 38.01
N ASP A 59 -11.49 1.00 38.28
CA ASP A 59 -11.87 1.34 39.67
C ASP A 59 -12.72 0.24 40.33
N GLU A 60 -13.02 0.39 41.62
CA GLU A 60 -13.86 -0.51 42.43
C GLU A 60 -15.24 -0.86 41.81
N TYR A 61 -15.72 -0.07 40.85
CA TYR A 61 -16.99 -0.29 40.13
C TYR A 61 -16.78 -0.77 38.69
N GLU A 62 -15.61 -1.33 38.38
CA GLU A 62 -15.22 -1.82 37.06
C GLU A 62 -15.24 -0.72 35.96
N ASN A 63 -15.12 0.57 36.31
CA ASN A 63 -14.95 1.60 35.27
C ASN A 63 -13.50 1.59 34.77
N PRO A 64 -13.26 1.56 33.45
CA PRO A 64 -11.91 1.51 32.92
C PRO A 64 -11.13 2.81 33.17
N ILE A 65 -9.90 2.65 33.63
CA ILE A 65 -8.92 3.73 33.82
C ILE A 65 -8.05 3.77 32.56
N PRO A 66 -8.05 4.87 31.77
CA PRO A 66 -7.20 4.98 30.59
C PRO A 66 -5.72 4.79 30.94
N ALA A 67 -4.96 4.06 30.12
CA ALA A 67 -3.56 3.69 30.40
C ALA A 67 -2.67 4.91 30.76
N TRP A 68 -2.86 6.05 30.08
CA TRP A 68 -2.12 7.29 30.39
C TRP A 68 -2.38 7.83 31.81
N ARG A 69 -3.52 7.52 32.44
CA ARG A 69 -3.78 7.82 33.85
C ARG A 69 -3.26 6.73 34.78
N ALA A 70 -3.34 5.47 34.37
CA ALA A 70 -2.73 4.37 35.10
C ALA A 70 -1.21 4.57 35.27
N GLU A 71 -0.55 5.16 34.26
CA GLU A 71 0.85 5.59 34.31
C GLU A 71 1.15 6.59 35.46
N HIS A 72 0.19 7.44 35.82
CA HIS A 72 0.34 8.37 36.94
C HIS A 72 0.19 7.69 38.29
N LEU A 73 -0.64 6.65 38.39
CA LEU A 73 -0.78 5.85 39.62
C LEU A 73 0.50 5.07 39.94
N ILE A 74 1.14 4.46 38.94
CA ILE A 74 2.43 3.76 39.13
C ILE A 74 3.61 4.70 39.42
N SER A 75 3.41 6.01 39.24
CA SER A 75 4.38 7.07 39.54
C SER A 75 4.25 7.62 40.96
N CYS A 76 3.29 7.12 41.75
CA CYS A 76 3.13 7.48 43.16
C CYS A 76 3.96 6.54 44.07
N ASP A 77 4.43 7.07 45.19
CA ASP A 77 4.90 6.25 46.31
C ASP A 77 3.76 5.35 46.82
N TRP A 78 4.13 4.16 47.29
CA TRP A 78 3.20 3.16 47.80
C TRP A 78 3.62 2.67 49.19
N SER A 79 2.66 2.15 49.95
CA SER A 79 2.86 1.54 51.26
C SER A 79 1.89 0.38 51.49
N ASN A 80 2.00 -0.28 52.65
CA ASN A 80 1.12 -1.38 53.08
C ASN A 80 0.95 -2.52 52.04
N LEU A 81 2.03 -2.86 51.35
CA LEU A 81 2.07 -4.00 50.42
C LEU A 81 1.80 -5.32 51.16
N GLY A 82 0.80 -6.07 50.70
CA GLY A 82 0.43 -7.37 51.23
C GLY A 82 -0.21 -8.29 50.18
N GLU A 83 -0.40 -9.56 50.54
CA GLU A 83 -1.12 -10.52 49.68
C GLU A 83 -2.60 -10.14 49.58
N CYS A 84 -3.14 -10.10 48.36
CA CYS A 84 -4.55 -9.82 48.14
C CYS A 84 -5.38 -11.11 48.13
N ARG A 85 -6.49 -11.10 48.87
CA ARG A 85 -7.42 -12.23 48.98
C ARG A 85 -8.51 -12.22 47.91
N GLU A 86 -8.69 -11.07 47.28
CA GLU A 86 -9.62 -10.88 46.19
C GLU A 86 -8.94 -11.24 44.87
N LEU A 87 -9.73 -11.70 43.90
CA LEU A 87 -9.25 -11.99 42.55
C LEU A 87 -9.39 -10.73 41.69
N PRO A 88 -8.45 -10.49 40.74
CA PRO A 88 -8.62 -9.41 39.78
C PRO A 88 -9.88 -9.63 38.93
N PRO A 89 -10.61 -8.57 38.56
CA PRO A 89 -11.78 -8.69 37.69
C PRO A 89 -11.37 -9.01 36.25
N ASP A 90 -12.14 -9.90 35.60
CA ASP A 90 -11.93 -10.35 34.21
C ASP A 90 -11.78 -9.18 33.21
N LEU A 91 -12.40 -8.04 33.49
CA LEU A 91 -12.29 -6.81 32.70
C LEU A 91 -10.83 -6.34 32.48
N LEU A 92 -9.90 -6.66 33.39
CA LEU A 92 -8.49 -6.30 33.19
C LEU A 92 -7.87 -7.00 31.97
N ASP A 93 -8.26 -8.23 31.67
CA ASP A 93 -7.75 -8.96 30.50
C ASP A 93 -8.31 -8.36 29.20
N ASP A 94 -9.60 -7.97 29.20
CA ASP A 94 -10.22 -7.23 28.10
C ASP A 94 -9.52 -5.88 27.86
N LEU A 95 -9.25 -5.11 28.92
CA LEU A 95 -8.54 -3.83 28.82
C LEU A 95 -7.07 -3.99 28.41
N LEU A 96 -6.42 -5.07 28.81
CA LEU A 96 -5.07 -5.39 28.38
C LEU A 96 -5.03 -5.73 26.88
N CYS A 97 -6.04 -6.46 26.38
CA CYS A 97 -6.24 -6.73 24.96
C CYS A 97 -6.52 -5.43 24.15
N GLU A 98 -7.27 -4.48 24.70
CA GLU A 98 -7.43 -3.15 24.08
C GLU A 98 -6.10 -2.39 23.99
N GLU A 99 -5.28 -2.41 25.04
CA GLU A 99 -3.95 -1.75 25.02
C GLU A 99 -2.91 -2.49 24.17
N GLU A 100 -3.01 -3.82 23.99
CA GLU A 100 -2.25 -4.57 22.99
C GLU A 100 -2.59 -4.08 21.58
N GLY A 101 -3.89 -3.99 21.27
CA GLY A 101 -4.37 -3.44 20.00
C GLY A 101 -3.94 -1.99 19.79
N ALA A 102 -3.93 -1.17 20.84
CA ALA A 102 -3.44 0.19 20.81
C ALA A 102 -1.91 0.26 20.59
N PHE A 103 -1.13 -0.63 21.21
CA PHE A 103 0.32 -0.75 21.02
C PHE A 103 0.68 -1.15 19.60
N PHE A 104 0.02 -2.19 19.06
CA PHE A 104 0.17 -2.60 17.67
C PHE A 104 -0.22 -1.47 16.70
N ALA A 105 -1.30 -0.73 16.98
CA ALA A 105 -1.68 0.43 16.18
C ALA A 105 -0.68 1.60 16.28
N ARG A 106 0.03 1.78 17.40
CA ARG A 106 1.14 2.75 17.53
C ARG A 106 2.31 2.31 16.65
N TRP A 107 2.74 1.04 16.77
CA TRP A 107 3.78 0.42 15.96
C TRP A 107 3.51 0.57 14.44
N GLN A 108 2.30 0.21 13.98
CA GLN A 108 1.92 0.35 12.57
C GLN A 108 2.02 1.80 12.08
N ARG A 109 1.67 2.80 12.91
CA ARG A 109 1.79 4.21 12.52
C ARG A 109 3.24 4.64 12.40
N GLU A 110 4.13 4.09 13.22
CA GLU A 110 5.57 4.34 13.18
C GLU A 110 6.20 3.74 11.91
N THR A 111 5.97 2.45 11.64
CA THR A 111 6.41 1.79 10.38
C THR A 111 5.87 2.49 9.13
N ASN A 112 4.61 2.94 9.14
CA ASN A 112 4.05 3.71 8.03
C ASN A 112 4.70 5.10 7.88
N ARG A 113 5.14 5.75 8.97
CA ARG A 113 5.92 7.01 8.89
C ARG A 113 7.31 6.75 8.32
N GLU A 114 7.98 5.67 8.70
CA GLU A 114 9.27 5.26 8.13
C GLU A 114 9.16 5.06 6.61
N LEU A 115 8.15 4.30 6.16
CA LEU A 115 7.86 4.08 4.74
C LEU A 115 7.62 5.38 3.96
N VAL A 116 6.85 6.32 4.53
CA VAL A 116 6.61 7.64 3.91
C VAL A 116 7.90 8.47 3.84
N ALA A 117 8.67 8.56 4.94
CA ALA A 117 9.92 9.31 4.98
C ALA A 117 10.98 8.74 4.01
N LEU A 118 11.03 7.41 3.86
CA LEU A 118 11.86 6.73 2.86
C LEU A 118 11.42 7.12 1.44
N HIS A 119 10.11 7.09 1.17
CA HIS A 119 9.55 7.46 -0.14
C HIS A 119 9.79 8.94 -0.50
N GLU A 120 9.67 9.86 0.45
CA GLU A 120 9.96 11.29 0.24
C GLU A 120 11.46 11.52 -0.06
N ARG A 121 12.35 10.90 0.72
CA ARG A 121 13.81 10.94 0.47
C ARG A 121 14.15 10.41 -0.92
N ALA A 122 13.60 9.26 -1.28
CA ALA A 122 13.73 8.63 -2.59
C ALA A 122 13.28 9.56 -3.74
N GLN A 123 12.14 10.23 -3.59
CA GLN A 123 11.66 11.20 -4.58
C GLN A 123 12.60 12.41 -4.71
N HIS A 124 13.09 12.95 -3.59
CA HIS A 124 14.03 14.08 -3.61
C HIS A 124 15.36 13.73 -4.28
N GLU A 125 15.92 12.54 -4.03
CA GLU A 125 17.17 12.09 -4.66
C GLU A 125 17.00 11.84 -6.16
N LEU A 126 15.89 11.24 -6.58
CA LEU A 126 15.53 11.09 -7.99
C LEU A 126 15.37 12.44 -8.69
N ALA A 127 14.67 13.39 -8.06
CA ALA A 127 14.49 14.75 -8.60
C ALA A 127 15.82 15.50 -8.70
N ALA A 128 16.72 15.37 -7.72
CA ALA A 128 18.06 15.97 -7.76
C ALA A 128 18.94 15.35 -8.84
N LEU A 129 18.82 14.04 -9.10
CA LEU A 129 19.50 13.38 -10.22
C LEU A 129 18.97 13.87 -11.57
N ASP A 130 17.65 13.83 -11.78
CA ASP A 130 17.00 14.28 -13.02
C ASP A 130 17.34 15.77 -13.31
N ALA A 131 17.34 16.63 -12.29
CA ALA A 131 17.71 18.05 -12.41
C ALA A 131 19.18 18.28 -12.81
N ARG A 132 20.12 17.51 -12.24
CA ARG A 132 21.54 17.57 -12.64
C ARG A 132 21.74 17.15 -14.10
N THR A 133 21.10 16.06 -14.52
CA THR A 133 21.16 15.58 -15.91
C THR A 133 20.58 16.60 -16.87
N ALA A 134 19.41 17.18 -16.56
CA ALA A 134 18.82 18.25 -17.36
C ALA A 134 19.71 19.50 -17.47
N ALA A 135 20.43 19.86 -16.41
CA ALA A 135 21.37 20.99 -16.42
C ALA A 135 22.61 20.73 -17.30
N ILE A 136 23.15 19.50 -17.29
CA ILE A 136 24.25 19.06 -18.17
C ILE A 136 23.78 19.11 -19.63
N GLN A 137 22.64 18.50 -19.96
CA GLN A 137 22.09 18.51 -21.31
C GLN A 137 21.80 19.94 -21.81
N SER A 138 21.14 20.76 -20.98
CA SER A 138 20.89 22.18 -21.30
C SER A 138 22.17 23.01 -21.47
N ARG A 139 23.32 22.54 -20.96
CA ARG A 139 24.62 23.17 -21.22
C ARG A 139 25.19 22.69 -22.56
N ALA A 140 25.20 21.38 -22.81
CA ALA A 140 25.62 20.79 -24.08
C ALA A 140 24.85 21.41 -25.26
N ASP A 141 23.53 21.51 -25.17
CA ASP A 141 22.66 22.13 -26.19
C ASP A 141 23.07 23.57 -26.52
N ARG A 142 23.43 24.36 -25.50
CA ARG A 142 23.87 25.76 -25.68
C ARG A 142 25.25 25.85 -26.32
N GLU A 143 26.17 24.96 -25.95
CA GLU A 143 27.52 24.90 -26.52
C GLU A 143 27.47 24.41 -27.98
N ILE A 144 26.71 23.35 -28.28
CA ILE A 144 26.43 22.86 -29.65
C ILE A 144 25.79 23.97 -30.50
N ALA A 145 24.77 24.67 -29.99
CA ALA A 145 24.14 25.77 -30.72
C ALA A 145 25.13 26.90 -31.06
N ASP A 146 26.08 27.21 -30.16
CA ASP A 146 27.10 28.22 -30.44
C ASP A 146 28.13 27.75 -31.48
N LEU A 147 28.62 26.51 -31.39
CA LEU A 147 29.51 25.91 -32.38
C LEU A 147 28.82 25.84 -33.77
N GLN A 148 27.53 25.52 -33.81
CA GLN A 148 26.73 25.56 -35.05
C GLN A 148 26.61 26.97 -35.63
N ARG A 149 26.45 28.01 -34.80
CA ARG A 149 26.47 29.42 -35.26
C ARG A 149 27.83 29.77 -35.86
N ARG A 150 28.93 29.45 -35.17
CA ARG A 150 30.31 29.68 -35.66
C ARG A 150 30.57 28.96 -36.99
N ARG A 151 30.11 27.71 -37.14
CA ARG A 151 30.26 26.89 -38.36
C ARG A 151 29.55 27.51 -39.58
N ARG A 152 28.48 28.28 -39.37
CA ARG A 152 27.70 28.96 -40.41
C ARG A 152 28.28 30.33 -40.82
N LEU A 153 29.33 30.83 -40.17
CA LEU A 153 29.92 32.13 -40.53
C LEU A 153 30.53 32.10 -41.96
N PRO A 154 30.31 33.15 -42.77
CA PRO A 154 30.74 33.16 -44.17
C PRO A 154 32.26 33.16 -44.37
N GLY A 155 33.04 33.55 -43.35
CA GLY A 155 34.51 33.53 -43.38
C GLY A 155 35.17 32.27 -42.81
N ALA A 156 34.41 31.26 -42.37
CA ALA A 156 34.99 30.04 -41.79
C ALA A 156 35.59 29.12 -42.88
N THR A 157 36.89 28.80 -42.75
CA THR A 157 37.61 27.86 -43.63
C THR A 157 37.04 26.44 -43.54
N LEU A 158 37.32 25.59 -44.55
CA LEU A 158 36.87 24.20 -44.54
C LEU A 158 37.42 23.43 -43.34
N ASP A 159 38.70 23.61 -43.02
CA ASP A 159 39.35 22.96 -41.88
C ASP A 159 38.73 23.40 -40.55
N ALA A 160 38.43 24.70 -40.40
CA ALA A 160 37.73 25.21 -39.22
C ALA A 160 36.30 24.64 -39.10
N ARG A 161 35.59 24.45 -40.22
CA ARG A 161 34.26 23.80 -40.22
C ARG A 161 34.34 22.32 -39.86
N ALA A 162 35.39 21.62 -40.28
CA ALA A 162 35.64 20.23 -39.92
C ALA A 162 35.96 20.09 -38.42
N ALA A 163 36.85 20.94 -37.88
CA ALA A 163 37.17 20.98 -36.46
C ALA A 163 35.93 21.30 -35.59
N LEU A 164 35.10 22.27 -36.00
CA LEU A 164 33.85 22.58 -35.30
C LEU A 164 32.84 21.42 -35.36
N ALA A 165 32.82 20.63 -36.44
CA ALA A 165 31.97 19.44 -36.53
C ALA A 165 32.46 18.31 -35.61
N GLN A 166 33.77 18.12 -35.48
CA GLN A 166 34.37 17.18 -34.52
C GLN A 166 34.04 17.57 -33.07
N LEU A 167 34.16 18.86 -32.71
CA LEU A 167 33.79 19.34 -31.38
C LEU A 167 32.30 19.17 -31.07
N ILE A 168 31.41 19.38 -32.04
CA ILE A 168 29.97 19.11 -31.87
C ILE A 168 29.75 17.62 -31.58
N ALA A 169 30.32 16.72 -32.40
CA ALA A 169 30.18 15.28 -32.21
C ALA A 169 30.79 14.79 -30.88
N GLN A 170 31.86 15.43 -30.40
CA GLN A 170 32.43 15.16 -29.09
C GLN A 170 31.45 15.55 -27.96
N ILE A 171 30.89 16.76 -27.98
CA ILE A 171 29.93 17.23 -26.95
C ILE A 171 28.63 16.41 -26.98
N GLU A 172 28.17 16.00 -28.17
CA GLU A 172 27.05 15.08 -28.33
C GLU A 172 27.35 13.73 -27.65
N GLY A 173 28.54 13.14 -27.90
CA GLY A 173 28.98 11.91 -27.24
C GLY A 173 29.15 12.03 -25.72
N GLU A 174 29.72 13.14 -25.23
CA GLU A 174 29.85 13.42 -23.79
C GLU A 174 28.46 13.56 -23.13
N SER A 175 27.52 14.24 -23.79
CA SER A 175 26.12 14.35 -23.33
C SER A 175 25.41 12.99 -23.29
N ASP A 176 25.57 12.16 -24.33
CA ASP A 176 24.97 10.82 -24.39
C ASP A 176 25.55 9.89 -23.30
N THR A 177 26.86 9.95 -23.03
CA THR A 177 27.46 9.21 -21.92
C THR A 177 26.94 9.66 -20.56
N ALA A 178 26.83 10.97 -20.32
CA ALA A 178 26.26 11.50 -19.07
C ALA A 178 24.78 11.11 -18.89
N ALA A 179 24.00 11.06 -19.97
CA ALA A 179 22.61 10.59 -19.95
C ALA A 179 22.52 9.08 -19.63
N ALA A 180 23.41 8.25 -20.20
CA ALA A 180 23.49 6.83 -19.90
C ALA A 180 23.89 6.55 -18.44
N GLU A 181 24.89 7.26 -17.92
CA GLU A 181 25.30 7.18 -16.51
C GLU A 181 24.17 7.59 -15.56
N ALA A 182 23.45 8.67 -15.87
CA ALA A 182 22.29 9.10 -15.11
C ALA A 182 21.17 8.05 -15.11
N ALA A 183 20.90 7.42 -16.26
CA ALA A 183 19.93 6.33 -16.36
C ALA A 183 20.34 5.10 -15.53
N MET A 184 21.63 4.74 -15.55
CA MET A 184 22.18 3.67 -14.69
C MET A 184 22.06 4.01 -13.20
N ARG A 185 22.44 5.22 -12.78
CA ARG A 185 22.33 5.67 -11.39
C ARG A 185 20.87 5.71 -10.92
N ARG A 186 19.94 6.13 -11.79
CA ARG A 186 18.49 6.11 -11.53
C ARG A 186 17.95 4.70 -11.34
N ALA A 187 18.43 3.74 -12.14
CA ALA A 187 18.07 2.34 -12.01
C ALA A 187 18.64 1.71 -10.72
N ALA A 188 19.88 2.05 -10.35
CA ALA A 188 20.49 1.62 -9.10
C ALA A 188 19.72 2.15 -7.88
N LEU A 189 19.45 3.46 -7.84
CA LEU A 189 18.71 4.10 -6.76
C LEU A 189 17.32 3.48 -6.58
N ARG A 190 16.60 3.18 -7.68
CA ARG A 190 15.31 2.48 -7.60
C ARG A 190 15.42 1.10 -6.95
N ARG A 191 16.42 0.29 -7.28
CA ARG A 191 16.62 -1.02 -6.64
C ARG A 191 16.94 -0.91 -5.16
N GLU A 192 17.69 0.12 -4.77
CA GLU A 192 18.02 0.42 -3.37
C GLU A 192 16.77 0.82 -2.58
N ILE A 193 15.90 1.65 -3.18
CA ILE A 193 14.59 2.01 -2.63
C ILE A 193 13.68 0.77 -2.53
N ASP A 194 13.54 0.01 -3.62
CA ASP A 194 12.70 -1.19 -3.69
C ASP A 194 13.13 -2.23 -2.63
N ALA A 195 14.44 -2.47 -2.47
CA ALA A 195 14.98 -3.39 -1.47
C ALA A 195 14.81 -2.88 -0.03
N SER A 196 14.88 -1.56 0.18
CA SER A 196 14.64 -0.95 1.49
C SER A 196 13.15 -0.95 1.86
N GLU A 197 12.26 -0.80 0.89
CA GLU A 197 10.82 -0.99 1.05
C GLU A 197 10.48 -2.47 1.33
N GLU A 198 11.10 -3.41 0.61
CA GLU A 198 10.96 -4.85 0.84
C GLU A 198 11.42 -5.23 2.26
N ALA A 199 12.58 -4.75 2.72
CA ALA A 199 13.06 -4.97 4.09
C ALA A 199 12.16 -4.37 5.19
N LEU A 200 11.40 -3.30 4.90
CA LEU A 200 10.37 -2.76 5.80
C LEU A 200 9.07 -3.59 5.74
N TRP A 201 8.76 -4.21 4.61
CA TRP A 201 7.60 -5.09 4.46
C TRP A 201 7.83 -6.52 4.97
N ASP A 202 9.06 -7.02 5.00
CA ASP A 202 9.37 -8.34 5.55
C ASP A 202 9.26 -8.36 7.09
N ARG A 203 9.29 -7.18 7.73
CA ARG A 203 8.85 -6.98 9.13
C ARG A 203 7.35 -7.27 9.38
N ARG A 204 6.59 -7.82 8.41
CA ARG A 204 5.15 -8.16 8.55
C ARG A 204 4.88 -9.45 9.31
N ASP A 205 5.84 -10.38 9.35
CA ASP A 205 5.73 -11.59 10.17
C ASP A 205 6.06 -11.23 11.62
N ILE A 206 5.03 -10.71 12.29
CA ILE A 206 5.10 -10.12 13.62
C ILE A 206 4.48 -11.09 14.62
N LEU A 207 5.27 -11.45 15.63
CA LEU A 207 4.77 -12.07 16.84
C LEU A 207 4.58 -10.97 17.90
N ILE A 208 3.36 -10.87 18.43
CA ILE A 208 3.07 -10.04 19.60
C ILE A 208 2.90 -10.99 20.78
N GLU A 209 3.75 -10.85 21.79
CA GLU A 209 3.62 -11.56 23.05
C GLU A 209 3.32 -10.55 24.15
N VAL A 210 2.34 -10.85 25.00
CA VAL A 210 1.98 -10.02 26.16
C VAL A 210 2.11 -10.90 27.40
N GLU A 211 3.11 -10.60 28.23
CA GLU A 211 3.42 -11.31 29.47
C GLU A 211 2.98 -10.47 30.68
N PRO A 212 1.92 -10.84 31.41
CA PRO A 212 1.53 -10.15 32.65
C PRO A 212 2.69 -10.16 33.65
N MET A 213 3.11 -8.97 34.09
CA MET A 213 4.24 -8.80 35.02
C MET A 213 3.79 -8.81 36.47
N TRP A 214 2.69 -8.11 36.77
CA TRP A 214 2.11 -8.02 38.11
C TRP A 214 0.67 -7.51 38.03
N CYS A 215 -0.13 -7.85 39.02
CA CYS A 215 -1.48 -7.32 39.23
C CYS A 215 -1.62 -6.86 40.67
N VAL A 216 -2.10 -5.64 40.88
CA VAL A 216 -2.27 -5.03 42.21
C VAL A 216 -3.67 -4.47 42.38
N HIS A 217 -4.28 -4.73 43.53
CA HIS A 217 -5.37 -3.94 44.06
C HIS A 217 -4.77 -2.71 44.74
N TRP A 218 -5.15 -1.51 44.30
CA TRP A 218 -4.68 -0.26 44.86
C TRP A 218 -5.79 0.41 45.66
N GLU A 219 -5.43 1.01 46.79
CA GLU A 219 -6.29 1.90 47.56
C GLU A 219 -5.61 3.27 47.67
N ALA A 220 -6.34 4.36 47.46
CA ALA A 220 -5.80 5.69 47.70
C ALA A 220 -5.67 5.94 49.20
N ALA A 221 -4.43 6.05 49.69
CA ALA A 221 -4.15 6.30 51.10
C ALA A 221 -4.92 7.54 51.58
N GLU A 222 -5.50 7.49 52.79
CA GLU A 222 -6.09 8.69 53.38
C GLU A 222 -5.00 9.78 53.44
N PRO A 223 -5.29 11.03 52.97
CA PRO A 223 -4.29 12.09 52.96
C PRO A 223 -3.83 12.30 54.39
N ARG A 224 -2.58 11.90 54.66
CA ARG A 224 -2.04 11.75 56.02
C ARG A 224 -2.22 13.07 56.74
N ARG A 225 -3.22 13.15 57.64
CA ARG A 225 -3.67 14.38 58.34
C ARG A 225 -2.50 15.01 59.08
N SER A 226 -1.74 15.84 58.35
CA SER A 226 -0.41 16.34 58.69
C SER A 226 0.30 15.44 59.70
N ARG A 227 1.04 14.42 59.23
CA ARG A 227 2.06 13.73 60.05
C ARG A 227 2.87 14.86 60.69
N ALA A 228 2.60 15.14 61.97
CA ALA A 228 2.86 16.47 62.52
C ALA A 228 4.34 16.73 62.31
N VAL A 229 4.66 17.70 61.44
CA VAL A 229 6.04 17.95 61.02
C VAL A 229 6.81 18.05 62.32
N PRO A 230 7.68 17.06 62.64
CA PRO A 230 8.33 17.05 63.94
C PRO A 230 9.04 18.39 63.98
N GLN A 231 8.66 19.25 64.93
CA GLN A 231 9.09 20.65 64.91
C GLN A 231 10.61 20.61 64.84
N VAL A 232 11.14 20.85 63.63
CA VAL A 232 12.56 21.05 63.42
C VAL A 232 12.77 22.40 64.03
N SER A 233 13.01 22.39 65.34
CA SER A 233 13.25 23.55 66.14
C SER A 233 14.45 24.21 65.50
N PHE A 234 14.17 25.28 64.76
CA PHE A 234 15.12 25.93 63.89
C PHE A 234 16.07 26.74 64.78
N SER A 235 16.94 26.00 65.46
CA SER A 235 17.98 26.47 66.34
C SER A 235 18.97 27.24 65.48
N MET A 236 18.71 28.54 65.32
CA MET A 236 19.67 29.49 64.79
C MET A 236 20.86 29.57 65.75
N ARG A 237 21.80 28.63 65.62
CA ARG A 237 23.19 28.80 66.06
C ARG A 237 24.04 29.12 64.84
N PRO A 238 24.53 30.37 64.70
CA PRO A 238 25.44 30.71 63.62
C PRO A 238 26.84 30.16 63.93
N SER A 239 27.16 28.97 63.41
CA SER A 239 28.53 28.46 63.38
C SER A 239 29.33 29.12 62.25
N ARG A 240 30.22 30.05 62.59
CA ARG A 240 31.28 30.55 61.70
C ARG A 240 32.32 29.45 61.41
N GLY A 241 32.88 29.44 60.19
CA GLY A 241 33.95 28.54 59.74
C GLY A 241 33.49 27.75 58.50
N ALA A 242 33.72 28.16 57.24
CA ALA A 242 34.98 28.47 56.54
C ALA A 242 35.85 27.24 56.25
N ALA A 243 35.75 26.67 55.04
CA ALA A 243 36.89 26.27 54.16
C ALA A 243 36.43 25.52 52.88
N ALA A 244 37.20 25.69 51.79
CA ALA A 244 37.43 24.81 50.61
C ALA A 244 36.24 24.03 49.97
N VAL A 245 35.81 24.31 48.73
CA VAL A 245 36.48 24.13 47.41
C VAL A 245 36.64 22.66 46.97
N ALA A 246 35.77 22.20 46.07
CA ALA A 246 36.07 21.41 44.85
C ALA A 246 34.80 21.29 43.96
N PRO A 247 34.89 21.24 42.60
CA PRO A 247 33.73 21.29 41.71
C PRO A 247 33.34 19.93 41.11
N ALA A 248 32.05 19.74 40.77
CA ALA A 248 31.59 18.62 39.94
C ALA A 248 30.31 18.97 39.14
N GLY A 249 30.25 18.53 37.88
CA GLY A 249 29.01 18.25 37.16
C GLY A 249 28.25 19.45 36.55
N GLN A 250 28.62 19.87 35.34
CA GLN A 250 27.66 20.56 34.46
C GLN A 250 26.59 19.56 33.99
N VAL A 251 25.34 19.76 34.40
CA VAL A 251 24.17 19.08 33.79
C VAL A 251 23.49 20.06 32.85
N ILE A 252 23.46 19.72 31.56
CA ILE A 252 22.82 20.54 30.53
C ILE A 252 21.32 20.27 30.54
N THR A 253 20.56 21.07 31.28
CA THR A 253 19.09 21.12 31.17
C THR A 253 18.69 21.94 29.94
N LYS A 254 18.26 21.25 28.88
CA LYS A 254 17.56 21.91 27.76
C LYS A 254 16.16 22.32 28.23
N LEU A 255 15.94 23.62 28.47
CA LEU A 255 14.58 24.15 28.49
C LEU A 255 13.98 24.02 27.09
N ILE A 256 12.92 23.24 26.99
CA ILE A 256 11.93 23.37 25.90
C ILE A 256 10.77 24.19 26.50
N VAL A 257 10.44 25.29 25.85
CA VAL A 257 9.34 26.18 26.23
C VAL A 257 8.19 25.93 25.27
N ASP A 258 7.13 25.29 25.75
CA ASP A 258 5.90 25.11 24.98
C ASP A 258 5.02 26.38 25.03
N PRO A 259 4.45 26.81 23.90
CA PRO A 259 3.56 27.99 23.84
C PRO A 259 2.13 27.67 24.33
N PRO A 260 1.37 28.68 24.79
CA PRO A 260 0.07 28.47 25.42
C PRO A 260 -1.04 28.06 24.45
N VAL A 261 -1.86 27.09 24.88
CA VAL A 261 -3.07 26.64 24.19
C VAL A 261 -4.23 27.60 24.46
N PRO A 262 -4.99 28.08 23.44
CA PRO A 262 -6.14 28.95 23.64
C PRO A 262 -7.37 28.20 24.15
N THR A 263 -8.08 28.82 25.11
CA THR A 263 -9.30 28.29 25.73
C THR A 263 -10.48 28.27 24.75
N VAL A 264 -11.10 27.10 24.53
CA VAL A 264 -12.31 26.94 23.72
C VAL A 264 -13.55 26.83 24.62
N ALA A 265 -14.63 27.51 24.24
CA ALA A 265 -15.87 27.64 25.01
C ALA A 265 -16.72 26.34 25.07
N SER A 266 -17.57 26.26 26.09
CA SER A 266 -18.43 25.13 26.41
C SER A 266 -19.42 24.72 25.31
N PRO A 267 -19.67 23.41 25.10
CA PRO A 267 -20.73 22.94 24.20
C PRO A 267 -22.13 23.00 24.85
N PRO A 268 -23.21 23.19 24.07
CA PRO A 268 -24.58 23.18 24.56
C PRO A 268 -25.11 21.76 24.83
N GLN A 269 -26.14 21.68 25.69
CA GLN A 269 -26.71 20.45 26.25
C GLN A 269 -27.46 19.60 25.20
N CYS A 270 -27.16 18.30 25.14
CA CYS A 270 -27.94 17.33 24.36
C CYS A 270 -29.23 16.90 25.11
N ARG A 271 -30.38 16.97 24.44
CA ARG A 271 -31.62 16.33 24.90
C ARG A 271 -31.62 14.84 24.54
N VAL A 272 -31.98 14.00 25.52
CA VAL A 272 -32.14 12.55 25.37
C VAL A 272 -33.56 12.22 24.85
N PRO A 273 -33.72 11.45 23.76
CA PRO A 273 -34.99 10.82 23.40
C PRO A 273 -35.12 9.41 23.99
N ALA A 274 -36.35 9.00 24.29
CA ALA A 274 -36.68 7.74 24.96
C ALA A 274 -36.37 6.47 24.14
N PRO A 275 -36.12 5.31 24.78
CA PRO A 275 -35.81 4.07 24.10
C PRO A 275 -37.04 3.48 23.39
N THR A 276 -36.82 2.87 22.22
CA THR A 276 -37.80 1.97 21.58
C THR A 276 -37.19 0.58 21.42
N PRO A 277 -37.93 -0.50 21.72
CA PRO A 277 -37.44 -1.86 21.56
C PRO A 277 -37.60 -2.34 20.11
N LYS A 278 -36.64 -3.11 19.61
CA LYS A 278 -36.81 -4.07 18.51
C LYS A 278 -35.60 -4.97 18.35
N HIS A 279 -35.72 -6.22 18.80
CA HIS A 279 -34.97 -7.32 18.19
C HIS A 279 -35.55 -7.56 16.80
N SER A 280 -34.69 -7.60 15.78
CA SER A 280 -35.03 -8.18 14.47
C SER A 280 -33.88 -9.08 14.04
N SER A 281 -34.12 -10.39 14.06
CA SER A 281 -33.20 -11.38 13.52
C SER A 281 -33.06 -11.19 12.01
N GLU A 282 -31.87 -10.82 11.54
CA GLU A 282 -31.57 -10.84 10.10
C GLU A 282 -31.64 -12.28 9.56
N PRO A 283 -32.18 -12.50 8.35
CA PRO A 283 -32.28 -13.83 7.78
C PRO A 283 -30.91 -14.35 7.38
N LYS A 284 -30.55 -15.53 7.90
CA LYS A 284 -29.25 -16.22 7.67
C LYS A 284 -28.88 -16.39 6.19
N THR A 285 -29.87 -16.35 5.29
CA THR A 285 -29.73 -16.45 3.83
C THR A 285 -28.82 -15.36 3.23
N SER A 286 -28.85 -14.13 3.74
CA SER A 286 -28.03 -13.02 3.22
C SER A 286 -26.53 -13.28 3.39
N LYS A 287 -26.13 -13.79 4.57
CA LYS A 287 -24.71 -14.07 4.89
C LYS A 287 -24.15 -15.24 4.06
N VAL A 288 -24.97 -16.25 3.78
CA VAL A 288 -24.60 -17.39 2.92
C VAL A 288 -24.37 -16.95 1.47
N ALA A 289 -25.21 -16.05 0.94
CA ALA A 289 -25.04 -15.50 -0.41
C ALA A 289 -23.74 -14.67 -0.54
N ALA A 290 -23.43 -13.83 0.46
CA ALA A 290 -22.22 -13.02 0.47
C ALA A 290 -20.93 -13.86 0.46
N LEU A 291 -20.88 -14.95 1.23
CA LEU A 291 -19.71 -15.85 1.28
C LEU A 291 -19.51 -16.62 -0.04
N ARG A 292 -20.59 -17.07 -0.69
CA ARG A 292 -20.50 -17.72 -2.02
C ARG A 292 -19.90 -16.79 -3.07
N ALA A 293 -20.34 -15.54 -3.11
CA ALA A 293 -19.80 -14.53 -4.03
C ALA A 293 -18.32 -14.19 -3.76
N GLN A 294 -17.85 -14.33 -2.51
CA GLN A 294 -16.42 -14.17 -2.17
C GLN A 294 -15.56 -15.36 -2.63
N LEU A 295 -16.08 -16.59 -2.52
CA LEU A 295 -15.41 -17.79 -3.03
C LEU A 295 -15.28 -17.76 -4.55
N GLU A 296 -16.36 -17.48 -5.26
CA GLU A 296 -16.37 -17.38 -6.73
C GLU A 296 -15.34 -16.34 -7.23
N LYS A 297 -15.23 -15.21 -6.53
CA LYS A 297 -14.23 -14.17 -6.83
C LYS A 297 -12.79 -14.67 -6.61
N LEU A 298 -12.52 -15.47 -5.58
CA LEU A 298 -11.20 -16.06 -5.37
C LEU A 298 -10.86 -17.06 -6.47
N ASP A 299 -11.81 -17.91 -6.87
CA ASP A 299 -11.62 -18.90 -7.94
C ASP A 299 -11.35 -18.20 -9.29
N GLN A 300 -12.05 -17.10 -9.59
CA GLN A 300 -11.75 -16.23 -10.75
C GLN A 300 -10.34 -15.62 -10.68
N MET A 301 -9.89 -15.17 -9.51
CA MET A 301 -8.54 -14.59 -9.31
C MET A 301 -7.43 -15.65 -9.46
N VAL A 302 -7.69 -16.90 -9.05
CA VAL A 302 -6.79 -18.05 -9.28
C VAL A 302 -6.74 -18.42 -10.76
N ALA A 303 -7.89 -18.56 -11.41
CA ALA A 303 -7.99 -18.93 -12.83
C ALA A 303 -7.26 -17.95 -13.76
N LEU A 304 -7.35 -16.64 -13.47
CA LEU A 304 -6.69 -15.59 -14.25
C LEU A 304 -5.19 -15.41 -13.92
N ARG A 305 -4.61 -16.20 -12.99
CA ARG A 305 -3.23 -16.09 -12.48
C ARG A 305 -2.83 -14.67 -12.04
N LEU A 306 -3.79 -13.89 -11.53
CA LEU A 306 -3.61 -12.45 -11.25
C LEU A 306 -2.81 -12.15 -9.97
N HIS A 307 -2.34 -13.16 -9.23
CA HIS A 307 -1.62 -12.99 -7.97
C HIS A 307 -0.29 -13.74 -7.91
N ARG A 308 0.71 -13.06 -7.35
CA ARG A 308 2.07 -13.57 -7.10
C ARG A 308 2.16 -14.67 -6.02
N HIS A 309 1.11 -14.87 -5.21
CA HIS A 309 1.15 -15.74 -4.02
C HIS A 309 -0.04 -16.73 -3.97
N PRO A 310 0.01 -17.86 -4.70
CA PRO A 310 -1.10 -18.82 -4.75
C PRO A 310 -1.44 -19.46 -3.40
N ARG A 311 -0.44 -19.63 -2.51
CA ARG A 311 -0.66 -20.17 -1.14
C ARG A 311 -1.63 -19.31 -0.31
N ARG A 312 -1.56 -17.97 -0.44
CA ARG A 312 -2.43 -17.04 0.32
C ARG A 312 -3.89 -17.16 -0.10
N LEU A 313 -4.15 -17.35 -1.40
CA LEU A 313 -5.50 -17.57 -1.92
C LEU A 313 -6.06 -18.93 -1.47
N ALA A 314 -5.24 -19.98 -1.42
CA ALA A 314 -5.66 -21.28 -0.92
C ALA A 314 -6.09 -21.23 0.57
N ILE A 315 -5.34 -20.54 1.42
CA ILE A 315 -5.69 -20.34 2.85
C ILE A 315 -7.00 -19.54 2.98
N GLN A 316 -7.11 -18.42 2.26
CA GLN A 316 -8.30 -17.58 2.29
C GLN A 316 -9.56 -18.29 1.78
N ARG A 317 -9.42 -19.13 0.75
CA ARG A 317 -10.48 -20.00 0.23
C ARG A 317 -10.94 -21.00 1.28
N GLY A 318 -10.00 -21.71 1.93
CA GLY A 318 -10.32 -22.66 3.00
C GLY A 318 -11.04 -22.03 4.20
N MET A 319 -10.66 -20.81 4.61
CA MET A 319 -11.38 -20.07 5.67
C MET A 319 -12.83 -19.74 5.29
N LEU A 320 -13.07 -19.31 4.05
CA LEU A 320 -14.42 -18.98 3.57
C LEU A 320 -15.27 -20.23 3.35
N GLU A 321 -14.68 -21.35 2.90
CA GLU A 321 -15.35 -22.66 2.82
C GLU A 321 -15.79 -23.15 4.21
N GLU A 322 -14.93 -23.02 5.24
CA GLU A 322 -15.29 -23.39 6.62
C GLU A 322 -16.39 -22.48 7.20
N GLN A 323 -16.32 -21.16 6.98
CA GLN A 323 -17.38 -20.23 7.39
C GLN A 323 -18.71 -20.51 6.68
N LEU A 324 -18.67 -20.85 5.39
CA LEU A 324 -19.86 -21.26 4.65
C LEU A 324 -20.42 -22.57 5.24
N ARG A 325 -19.57 -23.56 5.52
CA ARG A 325 -19.97 -24.85 6.12
C ARG A 325 -20.67 -24.67 7.46
N LEU A 326 -20.11 -23.84 8.35
CA LEU A 326 -20.70 -23.53 9.65
C LEU A 326 -22.07 -22.84 9.54
N LEU A 327 -22.30 -22.03 8.50
CA LEU A 327 -23.57 -21.34 8.27
C LEU A 327 -24.62 -22.18 7.53
N THR A 328 -24.19 -23.14 6.69
CA THR A 328 -25.10 -24.06 5.97
C THR A 328 -25.37 -25.37 6.72
N GLY A 329 -24.67 -25.64 7.83
CA GLY A 329 -24.86 -26.86 8.62
C GLY A 329 -24.43 -28.14 7.91
N THR A 330 -23.58 -28.03 6.88
CA THR A 330 -23.14 -29.18 6.10
C THR A 330 -22.11 -30.00 6.90
N PRO A 331 -22.32 -31.31 7.08
CA PRO A 331 -21.39 -32.13 7.86
C PRO A 331 -20.02 -32.19 7.19
N ARG A 332 -18.96 -32.23 8.00
CA ARG A 332 -17.58 -32.39 7.52
C ARG A 332 -17.44 -33.78 6.92
N ALA A 333 -17.28 -33.87 5.60
CA ALA A 333 -16.93 -35.12 4.95
C ALA A 333 -15.63 -35.67 5.56
N ALA A 334 -15.63 -36.95 5.94
CA ALA A 334 -14.42 -37.62 6.39
C ALA A 334 -13.36 -37.59 5.26
N PRO A 335 -12.06 -37.49 5.58
CA PRO A 335 -11.02 -37.50 4.55
C PRO A 335 -11.09 -38.84 3.81
N ALA A 336 -11.45 -38.79 2.53
CA ALA A 336 -11.48 -39.97 1.68
C ALA A 336 -10.05 -40.51 1.55
N ALA A 337 -9.86 -41.76 1.95
CA ALA A 337 -8.61 -42.46 1.69
C ALA A 337 -8.42 -42.60 0.18
N THR A 338 -7.21 -42.31 -0.29
CA THR A 338 -6.78 -42.62 -1.66
C THR A 338 -6.84 -44.11 -1.89
N GLN A 339 -7.62 -44.55 -2.87
CA GLN A 339 -7.46 -45.86 -3.51
C GLN A 339 -7.89 -45.79 -4.98
N ASP A 340 -7.07 -46.41 -5.82
CA ASP A 340 -7.27 -46.59 -7.26
C ASP A 340 -8.35 -47.64 -7.57
N GLU A 341 -8.55 -47.86 -8.88
CA GLU A 341 -9.23 -49.00 -9.53
C GLU A 341 -10.74 -48.85 -9.87
N LEU A 342 -10.95 -48.49 -11.14
CA LEU A 342 -12.05 -48.95 -12.03
C LEU A 342 -12.02 -50.49 -12.16
N PRO A 343 -13.10 -51.22 -12.60
CA PRO A 343 -13.95 -50.80 -13.74
C PRO A 343 -15.43 -51.26 -13.80
N ALA A 344 -16.15 -50.71 -14.81
CA ALA A 344 -17.23 -51.32 -15.62
C ALA A 344 -18.59 -51.71 -14.95
N ALA A 345 -19.76 -51.67 -15.61
CA ALA A 345 -20.22 -51.09 -16.88
C ALA A 345 -21.77 -51.20 -16.99
N ILE A 346 -22.35 -50.83 -18.15
CA ILE A 346 -23.74 -51.08 -18.62
C ILE A 346 -24.78 -50.11 -17.99
N ALA A 347 -25.26 -49.02 -18.62
CA ALA A 347 -25.86 -48.77 -19.96
C ALA A 347 -27.36 -49.10 -20.07
N VAL A 348 -28.16 -48.12 -20.55
CA VAL A 348 -29.29 -48.19 -21.51
C VAL A 348 -29.78 -46.75 -21.81
N ALA A 349 -30.15 -46.48 -23.06
CA ALA A 349 -30.75 -45.25 -23.62
C ALA A 349 -31.61 -45.65 -24.87
N PRO A 350 -32.22 -44.76 -25.69
CA PRO A 350 -32.69 -43.38 -25.47
C PRO A 350 -34.23 -43.42 -25.28
N PRO A 351 -35.19 -42.98 -26.17
CA PRO A 351 -35.19 -42.10 -27.37
C PRO A 351 -35.14 -40.58 -26.99
N GLU A 352 -35.73 -39.59 -27.70
CA GLU A 352 -35.66 -39.02 -29.08
C GLU A 352 -36.80 -37.97 -29.25
N GLU A 353 -36.71 -37.14 -30.30
CA GLU A 353 -37.74 -36.24 -30.92
C GLU A 353 -38.25 -34.99 -30.15
N SER A 354 -38.85 -33.98 -30.81
CA SER A 354 -38.41 -33.20 -31.99
C SER A 354 -39.25 -31.89 -32.12
N HIS A 355 -38.74 -30.92 -32.90
CA HIS A 355 -39.46 -29.89 -33.70
C HIS A 355 -40.54 -28.92 -33.14
N ASP A 356 -40.24 -27.63 -33.38
CA ASP A 356 -41.05 -26.59 -34.08
C ASP A 356 -42.20 -25.75 -33.43
N ALA A 357 -42.40 -24.57 -34.07
CA ALA A 357 -43.55 -23.65 -34.08
C ALA A 357 -43.80 -22.74 -32.84
N GLN A 358 -43.98 -21.39 -32.92
CA GLN A 358 -44.94 -20.52 -33.65
C GLN A 358 -46.35 -20.46 -32.98
N ILE A 359 -47.13 -19.35 -32.87
CA ILE A 359 -46.99 -17.94 -33.34
C ILE A 359 -48.00 -16.97 -32.63
N VAL A 360 -47.63 -15.67 -32.41
CA VAL A 360 -48.47 -14.42 -32.39
C VAL A 360 -49.61 -14.24 -31.35
N LEU A 361 -49.75 -13.05 -30.71
CA LEU A 361 -50.75 -11.94 -30.90
C LEU A 361 -50.53 -10.90 -29.78
N ALA A 362 -50.87 -9.60 -29.81
CA ALA A 362 -51.53 -8.64 -30.75
C ALA A 362 -50.97 -7.22 -30.43
N SER A 363 -50.76 -6.27 -31.36
CA SER A 363 -51.69 -5.49 -32.21
C SER A 363 -52.49 -4.39 -31.49
N GLU A 364 -52.17 -3.11 -31.77
CA GLU A 364 -53.05 -1.90 -31.87
C GLU A 364 -52.14 -0.65 -32.04
N VAL A 365 -52.44 0.43 -32.76
CA VAL A 365 -53.31 0.73 -33.94
C VAL A 365 -52.64 1.94 -34.65
N ALA A 366 -52.78 2.08 -35.97
CA ALA A 366 -52.17 3.18 -36.75
C ALA A 366 -53.08 4.41 -36.87
N ASP A 367 -52.54 5.57 -37.29
CA ASP A 367 -53.19 6.33 -38.37
C ASP A 367 -52.35 7.43 -39.06
N ALA A 368 -52.73 7.70 -40.32
CA ALA A 368 -52.48 8.87 -41.16
C ALA A 368 -51.04 9.28 -41.57
N PHE A 369 -50.69 9.03 -42.85
CA PHE A 369 -50.50 10.11 -43.85
C PHE A 369 -50.49 9.57 -45.31
N GLU A 370 -51.25 10.23 -46.20
CA GLU A 370 -51.22 10.01 -47.67
C GLU A 370 -50.74 11.27 -48.38
N ARG A 371 -49.87 11.13 -49.40
CA ARG A 371 -50.06 11.63 -50.80
C ARG A 371 -48.77 11.57 -51.67
N CYS A 372 -48.89 10.83 -52.77
CA CYS A 372 -48.41 11.05 -54.15
C CYS A 372 -47.10 11.83 -54.47
N ASP A 373 -46.24 11.10 -55.21
CA ASP A 373 -45.69 11.45 -56.54
C ASP A 373 -44.70 12.63 -56.73
N THR A 374 -43.41 12.32 -56.93
CA THR A 374 -42.84 12.05 -58.28
C THR A 374 -41.34 11.70 -58.19
N ALA A 375 -40.77 11.12 -59.26
CA ALA A 375 -39.46 10.47 -59.23
C ALA A 375 -38.30 11.35 -59.72
N GLU A 376 -37.13 11.24 -59.09
CA GLU A 376 -35.84 11.32 -59.79
C GLU A 376 -34.76 10.51 -59.05
N GLN A 377 -33.74 10.04 -59.77
CA GLN A 377 -32.81 9.01 -59.29
C GLN A 377 -31.79 9.57 -58.29
N VAL A 378 -31.84 9.09 -57.04
CA VAL A 378 -30.75 9.21 -56.07
C VAL A 378 -30.31 7.83 -55.62
N HIS A 379 -29.00 7.62 -55.51
CA HIS A 379 -28.41 6.38 -55.00
C HIS A 379 -28.85 6.17 -53.54
N ILE A 380 -29.66 5.15 -53.28
CA ILE A 380 -30.10 4.81 -51.91
C ILE A 380 -28.96 4.10 -51.19
N GLU A 381 -28.28 4.79 -50.28
CA GLU A 381 -27.62 4.14 -49.15
C GLU A 381 -28.70 3.60 -48.20
N PRO A 382 -28.56 2.36 -47.67
CA PRO A 382 -29.55 1.82 -46.75
C PRO A 382 -29.41 2.44 -45.34
N CYS A 383 -30.43 3.22 -44.96
CA CYS A 383 -30.84 3.61 -43.61
C CYS A 383 -29.87 3.33 -42.45
N LEU A 384 -29.04 4.32 -42.09
CA LEU A 384 -28.32 4.36 -40.80
C LEU A 384 -29.01 5.23 -39.73
N GLU A 385 -29.99 6.06 -40.11
CA GLU A 385 -30.59 7.10 -39.26
C GLU A 385 -31.21 6.58 -37.94
N GLY A 386 -31.66 5.31 -37.89
CA GLY A 386 -32.21 4.70 -36.67
C GLY A 386 -31.18 4.24 -35.63
N GLN A 387 -29.88 4.12 -35.98
CA GLN A 387 -28.85 3.66 -35.04
C GLN A 387 -28.34 4.78 -34.12
N ASP A 388 -28.26 6.01 -34.65
CA ASP A 388 -27.80 7.17 -33.88
C ASP A 388 -28.79 7.56 -32.77
N GLU A 389 -30.11 7.44 -32.99
CA GLU A 389 -31.11 7.75 -31.95
C GLU A 389 -31.01 6.83 -30.73
N ALA A 390 -30.79 5.52 -30.93
CA ALA A 390 -30.64 4.56 -29.84
C ALA A 390 -29.33 4.80 -29.04
N ALA A 391 -28.23 5.13 -29.74
CA ALA A 391 -26.98 5.51 -29.12
C ALA A 391 -27.11 6.84 -28.35
N GLU A 392 -27.83 7.83 -28.89
CA GLU A 392 -28.11 9.07 -28.17
C GLU A 392 -29.00 8.88 -26.95
N ALA A 393 -30.05 8.06 -27.03
CA ALA A 393 -30.89 7.73 -25.88
C ALA A 393 -30.06 7.13 -24.74
N THR A 394 -29.19 6.17 -25.07
CA THR A 394 -28.24 5.54 -24.14
C THR A 394 -27.27 6.57 -23.52
N ARG A 395 -26.75 7.52 -24.31
CA ARG A 395 -25.90 8.61 -23.81
C ARG A 395 -26.66 9.54 -22.85
N ARG A 396 -27.91 9.89 -23.17
CA ARG A 396 -28.77 10.77 -22.36
C ARG A 396 -29.13 10.11 -21.02
N GLU A 397 -29.52 8.83 -21.01
CA GLU A 397 -29.80 8.08 -19.78
C GLU A 397 -28.54 7.96 -18.91
N ARG A 398 -27.41 7.57 -19.50
CA ARG A 398 -26.12 7.47 -18.83
C ARG A 398 -25.68 8.80 -18.21
N HIS A 399 -25.90 9.92 -18.90
CA HIS A 399 -25.65 11.27 -18.36
C HIS A 399 -26.59 11.63 -17.20
N ALA A 400 -27.89 11.29 -17.29
CA ALA A 400 -28.84 11.54 -16.20
C ALA A 400 -28.49 10.74 -14.93
N LEU A 401 -28.09 9.48 -15.06
CA LEU A 401 -27.61 8.65 -13.95
C LEU A 401 -26.29 9.15 -13.37
N GLN A 402 -25.40 9.71 -14.21
CA GLN A 402 -24.15 10.34 -13.77
C GLN A 402 -24.43 11.56 -12.87
N LEU A 403 -25.36 12.44 -13.26
CA LEU A 403 -25.77 13.59 -12.44
C LEU A 403 -26.38 13.14 -11.11
N GLN A 404 -27.29 12.15 -11.14
CA GLN A 404 -27.86 11.57 -9.91
C GLN A 404 -26.77 10.99 -8.98
N LEU A 405 -25.72 10.39 -9.54
CA LEU A 405 -24.60 9.86 -8.75
C LEU A 405 -23.78 10.99 -8.09
N GLU A 406 -23.58 12.12 -8.78
CA GLU A 406 -22.85 13.29 -8.27
C GLU A 406 -23.65 14.03 -7.17
N ASP A 407 -24.95 14.24 -7.37
CA ASP A 407 -25.87 14.76 -6.35
C ASP A 407 -25.87 13.90 -5.09
N LEU A 408 -25.92 12.57 -5.28
CA LEU A 408 -25.93 11.63 -4.17
C LEU A 408 -24.58 11.64 -3.45
N ILE A 409 -23.44 11.57 -4.14
CA ILE A 409 -22.10 11.71 -3.51
C ILE A 409 -22.01 12.98 -2.65
N THR A 410 -22.51 14.12 -3.17
CA THR A 410 -22.52 15.42 -2.47
C THR A 410 -23.44 15.41 -1.23
N ALA A 411 -24.61 14.77 -1.31
CA ALA A 411 -25.48 14.57 -0.15
C ALA A 411 -24.84 13.65 0.91
N GLY A 412 -23.98 12.73 0.48
CA GLY A 412 -23.26 11.76 1.31
C GLY A 412 -22.33 12.36 2.35
N GLU A 413 -21.71 13.51 2.03
CA GLU A 413 -20.76 14.21 2.90
C GLU A 413 -21.37 14.65 4.23
N ARG A 414 -22.71 14.78 4.29
CA ARG A 414 -23.46 15.16 5.50
C ARG A 414 -23.65 14.01 6.49
N TYR A 415 -23.36 12.77 6.11
CA TYR A 415 -23.54 11.60 6.99
C TYR A 415 -22.22 11.17 7.62
N ARG A 416 -22.20 11.13 8.97
CA ARG A 416 -21.05 10.58 9.72
C ARG A 416 -20.78 9.13 9.30
N THR A 417 -19.52 8.83 9.03
CA THR A 417 -19.03 7.49 8.70
C THR A 417 -19.47 6.46 9.74
N GLY A 418 -19.80 5.24 9.28
CA GLY A 418 -20.31 4.15 10.11
C GLY A 418 -21.81 4.21 10.46
N SER A 419 -22.46 5.38 10.37
CA SER A 419 -23.89 5.55 10.69
C SER A 419 -24.81 4.74 9.76
N PRO A 420 -26.00 4.30 10.21
CA PRO A 420 -26.96 3.59 9.36
C PRO A 420 -27.40 4.39 8.13
N LYS A 421 -27.46 5.73 8.24
CA LYS A 421 -27.73 6.64 7.12
C LYS A 421 -26.59 6.60 6.09
N PHE A 422 -25.33 6.64 6.54
CA PHE A 422 -24.16 6.49 5.67
C PHE A 422 -24.13 5.14 4.95
N ARG A 423 -24.55 4.04 5.59
CA ARG A 423 -24.63 2.72 4.92
C ARG A 423 -25.68 2.69 3.80
N ARG A 424 -26.92 3.09 4.09
CA ARG A 424 -27.99 3.22 3.08
C ARG A 424 -27.60 4.15 1.93
N HIS A 425 -26.84 5.18 2.25
CA HIS A 425 -26.27 6.10 1.27
C HIS A 425 -25.25 5.41 0.36
N GLN A 426 -24.28 4.67 0.91
CA GLN A 426 -23.31 3.89 0.14
C GLN A 426 -23.99 2.79 -0.71
N GLU A 427 -25.06 2.16 -0.20
CA GLU A 427 -25.89 1.22 -0.96
C GLU A 427 -26.54 1.88 -2.18
N ALA A 428 -27.08 3.10 -2.03
CA ALA A 428 -27.64 3.87 -3.14
C ALA A 428 -26.57 4.32 -4.17
N VAL A 429 -25.38 4.75 -3.71
CA VAL A 429 -24.22 5.02 -4.59
C VAL A 429 -23.85 3.77 -5.39
N ALA A 430 -23.77 2.61 -4.73
CA ALA A 430 -23.44 1.34 -5.38
C ALA A 430 -24.53 0.90 -6.38
N ALA A 431 -25.80 1.11 -6.07
CA ALA A 431 -26.92 0.81 -6.96
C ALA A 431 -26.90 1.66 -8.24
N LEU A 432 -26.63 2.97 -8.13
CA LEU A 432 -26.47 3.84 -9.30
C LEU A 432 -25.27 3.42 -10.17
N ARG A 433 -24.12 3.08 -9.56
CA ARG A 433 -22.95 2.59 -10.30
C ARG A 433 -23.25 1.31 -11.10
N ARG A 434 -23.99 0.36 -10.53
CA ARG A 434 -24.44 -0.87 -11.22
C ARG A 434 -25.39 -0.59 -12.39
N LYS A 435 -26.11 0.54 -12.41
CA LYS A 435 -26.93 0.96 -13.56
C LYS A 435 -26.10 1.63 -14.66
N ILE A 436 -25.05 2.36 -14.30
CA ILE A 436 -24.16 3.03 -15.26
C ILE A 436 -23.26 2.02 -15.99
N GLU A 437 -22.77 0.99 -15.29
CA GLU A 437 -21.85 -0.04 -15.83
C GLU A 437 -22.32 -0.73 -17.14
N PRO A 438 -23.58 -1.21 -17.29
CA PRO A 438 -24.05 -1.75 -18.57
C PRO A 438 -24.18 -0.69 -19.65
N LEU A 439 -24.57 0.56 -19.33
CA LEU A 439 -24.66 1.65 -20.29
C LEU A 439 -23.26 2.07 -20.80
N ASP A 440 -22.27 2.12 -19.92
CA ASP A 440 -20.86 2.31 -20.31
C ASP A 440 -20.37 1.18 -21.22
N THR A 441 -20.82 -0.07 -20.97
CA THR A 441 -20.47 -1.23 -21.79
C THR A 441 -21.12 -1.18 -23.17
N LEU A 442 -22.40 -0.80 -23.27
CA LEU A 442 -23.09 -0.55 -24.53
C LEU A 442 -22.39 0.56 -25.32
N LEU A 443 -22.14 1.72 -24.71
CA LEU A 443 -21.45 2.85 -25.36
C LEU A 443 -19.99 2.52 -25.77
N LEU A 444 -19.34 1.53 -25.15
CA LEU A 444 -18.03 1.03 -25.56
C LEU A 444 -18.10 0.06 -26.76
N ASN A 445 -19.21 -0.65 -26.93
CA ASN A 445 -19.46 -1.61 -28.01
C ASN A 445 -20.11 -0.94 -29.25
N ASP A 446 -21.01 0.01 -29.02
CA ASP A 446 -21.71 0.82 -30.03
C ASP A 446 -20.87 2.00 -30.54
N CYS A 447 -19.62 2.12 -30.08
CA CYS A 447 -18.62 2.84 -30.86
C CYS A 447 -18.35 2.01 -32.12
N PRO A 448 -18.78 2.44 -33.33
CA PRO A 448 -18.39 1.77 -34.56
C PRO A 448 -16.87 1.68 -34.58
N ALA A 449 -16.34 0.47 -34.85
CA ALA A 449 -14.90 0.21 -34.76
C ALA A 449 -14.15 1.33 -35.51
N PRO A 450 -13.37 2.18 -34.81
CA PRO A 450 -13.07 3.53 -35.28
C PRO A 450 -12.41 3.43 -36.65
N THR A 451 -13.03 4.07 -37.64
CA THR A 451 -12.76 3.99 -39.10
C THR A 451 -11.25 4.01 -39.40
N ARG A 452 -10.64 2.81 -39.35
CA ARG A 452 -9.21 2.55 -39.10
C ARG A 452 -8.39 3.79 -38.70
N GLY A 453 -8.73 4.36 -37.54
CA GLY A 453 -7.88 5.35 -36.89
C GLY A 453 -6.52 4.69 -36.65
N SER A 454 -5.43 5.28 -37.16
CA SER A 454 -4.09 4.75 -36.89
C SER A 454 -3.90 4.68 -35.37
N LEU A 455 -3.36 3.57 -34.86
CA LEU A 455 -3.04 3.44 -33.43
C LEU A 455 -2.13 4.56 -32.93
N ALA A 456 -1.35 5.18 -33.81
CA ALA A 456 -0.57 6.39 -33.51
C ALA A 456 -1.43 7.63 -33.21
N ALA A 457 -2.59 7.80 -33.88
CA ALA A 457 -3.53 8.88 -33.62
C ALA A 457 -4.25 8.70 -32.27
N ASP A 458 -4.71 7.48 -31.97
CA ASP A 458 -5.25 7.12 -30.65
C ASP A 458 -4.22 7.40 -29.54
N ARG A 459 -2.98 6.98 -29.74
CA ARG A 459 -1.86 7.23 -28.82
C ARG A 459 -1.67 8.74 -28.59
N ALA A 460 -1.62 9.52 -29.66
CA ALA A 460 -1.45 10.98 -29.59
C ALA A 460 -2.61 11.65 -28.84
N TYR A 461 -3.85 11.21 -29.06
CA TYR A 461 -5.03 11.72 -28.36
C TYR A 461 -4.99 11.46 -26.84
N PHE A 462 -4.70 10.22 -26.42
CA PHE A 462 -4.60 9.91 -24.99
C PHE A 462 -3.38 10.56 -24.32
N ALA A 463 -2.25 10.71 -25.04
CA ALA A 463 -1.09 11.46 -24.56
C ALA A 463 -1.42 12.96 -24.39
N GLY A 464 -2.19 13.55 -25.32
CA GLY A 464 -2.71 14.92 -25.19
C GLY A 464 -3.61 15.09 -23.96
N LYS A 465 -4.52 14.14 -23.71
CA LYS A 465 -5.36 14.14 -22.50
C LYS A 465 -4.56 13.99 -21.20
N LEU A 466 -3.51 13.16 -21.20
CA LEU A 466 -2.62 13.01 -20.05
C LEU A 466 -1.87 14.32 -19.78
N LYS A 467 -1.30 14.94 -20.82
CA LYS A 467 -0.60 16.23 -20.71
C LYS A 467 -1.52 17.35 -20.23
N ALA A 468 -2.76 17.41 -20.72
CA ALA A 468 -3.74 18.40 -20.26
C ALA A 468 -4.12 18.20 -18.78
N LEU A 469 -4.25 16.94 -18.32
CA LEU A 469 -4.50 16.63 -16.91
C LEU A 469 -3.30 17.03 -16.04
N GLU A 470 -2.07 16.72 -16.47
CA GLU A 470 -0.84 17.08 -15.74
C GLU A 470 -0.58 18.60 -15.72
N GLN A 471 -1.01 19.33 -16.76
CA GLN A 471 -0.98 20.80 -16.79
C GLN A 471 -2.03 21.46 -15.89
N GLN A 472 -3.18 20.83 -15.67
CA GLN A 472 -4.16 21.29 -14.67
C GLN A 472 -3.64 21.04 -13.25
N GLY A 473 -2.94 19.93 -13.05
CA GLY A 473 -2.38 19.51 -11.77
C GLY A 473 -3.46 19.22 -10.70
N PRO A 474 -3.04 18.82 -9.49
CA PRO A 474 -3.89 18.94 -8.31
C PRO A 474 -3.95 20.41 -7.89
N LEU A 475 -5.13 21.02 -7.91
CA LEU A 475 -5.34 22.37 -7.40
C LEU A 475 -5.03 22.43 -5.90
N ALA A 476 -4.22 23.40 -5.46
CA ALA A 476 -3.75 23.50 -4.07
C ALA A 476 -4.87 23.72 -3.03
N SER A 477 -6.08 24.09 -3.46
CA SER A 477 -7.29 24.21 -2.63
C SER A 477 -8.01 22.89 -2.37
N ASP A 478 -7.68 21.84 -3.11
CA ASP A 478 -8.56 20.69 -3.27
C ASP A 478 -8.14 19.54 -2.36
N GLY A 479 -8.97 19.24 -1.37
CA GLY A 479 -8.69 18.22 -0.35
C GLY A 479 -8.45 16.81 -0.88
N SER A 480 -7.99 15.93 0.01
CA SER A 480 -7.45 14.59 -0.28
C SER A 480 -8.26 13.73 -1.27
N GLN A 481 -9.59 13.84 -1.30
CA GLN A 481 -10.42 13.10 -2.25
C GLN A 481 -10.18 13.49 -3.72
N ARG A 482 -10.03 14.79 -4.04
CA ARG A 482 -9.77 15.23 -5.42
C ARG A 482 -8.37 14.80 -5.89
N MET A 483 -7.39 14.75 -4.98
CA MET A 483 -6.08 14.18 -5.26
C MET A 483 -6.17 12.69 -5.61
N LEU A 484 -7.00 11.90 -4.90
CA LEU A 484 -7.25 10.50 -5.26
C LEU A 484 -7.91 10.36 -6.65
N PHE A 485 -8.87 11.21 -7.00
CA PHE A 485 -9.46 11.23 -8.34
C PHE A 485 -8.44 11.62 -9.43
N TYR A 486 -7.58 12.59 -9.17
CA TYR A 486 -6.48 12.98 -10.07
C TYR A 486 -5.54 11.79 -10.33
N VAL A 487 -5.05 11.13 -9.28
CA VAL A 487 -4.17 9.96 -9.38
C VAL A 487 -4.85 8.80 -10.12
N ALA A 488 -6.12 8.51 -9.81
CA ALA A 488 -6.86 7.45 -10.51
C ALA A 488 -7.04 7.74 -12.00
N ARG A 489 -7.41 8.98 -12.36
CA ARG A 489 -7.60 9.42 -13.75
C ARG A 489 -6.28 9.42 -14.53
N ARG A 490 -5.19 9.85 -13.91
CA ARG A 490 -3.83 9.79 -14.47
C ARG A 490 -3.42 8.35 -14.76
N ASN A 491 -3.53 7.46 -13.78
CA ASN A 491 -3.19 6.04 -13.91
C ASN A 491 -4.02 5.33 -14.99
N ALA A 492 -5.30 5.67 -15.13
CA ALA A 492 -6.17 5.16 -16.19
C ALA A 492 -5.71 5.57 -17.60
N LEU A 493 -5.31 6.84 -17.78
CA LEU A 493 -4.77 7.34 -19.06
C LEU A 493 -3.43 6.66 -19.41
N THR A 494 -2.48 6.61 -18.47
CA THR A 494 -1.20 5.92 -18.64
C THR A 494 -1.39 4.44 -19.01
N SER A 495 -2.33 3.75 -18.35
CA SER A 495 -2.67 2.35 -18.63
C SER A 495 -3.37 2.13 -19.98
N ARG A 496 -3.95 3.17 -20.58
CA ARG A 496 -4.57 3.12 -21.91
C ARG A 496 -3.52 3.37 -23.01
N ILE A 497 -2.63 4.34 -22.81
CA ILE A 497 -1.45 4.58 -23.67
C ILE A 497 -0.59 3.31 -23.76
N ALA A 498 -0.22 2.72 -22.61
CA ALA A 498 0.60 1.50 -22.58
C ALA A 498 -0.08 0.28 -23.26
N ARG A 499 -1.41 0.23 -23.33
CA ARG A 499 -2.14 -0.79 -24.10
C ARG A 499 -2.09 -0.53 -25.60
N ILE A 500 -2.14 0.73 -26.03
CA ILE A 500 -2.00 1.12 -27.45
C ILE A 500 -0.56 0.85 -27.91
N ASP A 501 0.45 1.20 -27.12
CA ASP A 501 1.86 0.91 -27.43
C ASP A 501 2.11 -0.59 -27.66
N ARG A 502 1.52 -1.47 -26.82
CA ARG A 502 1.56 -2.93 -27.02
C ARG A 502 0.83 -3.41 -28.27
N ARG A 503 -0.17 -2.67 -28.78
CA ARG A 503 -0.85 -2.99 -30.04
C ARG A 503 0.00 -2.55 -31.24
N ILE A 504 0.57 -1.35 -31.19
CA ILE A 504 1.52 -0.85 -32.20
C ILE A 504 2.71 -1.82 -32.34
N ALA A 505 3.30 -2.25 -31.22
CA ALA A 505 4.40 -3.22 -31.21
C ALA A 505 4.00 -4.65 -31.66
N ARG A 506 2.70 -4.92 -31.87
CA ARG A 506 2.17 -6.18 -32.41
C ARG A 506 1.66 -6.05 -33.84
N GLU A 507 1.52 -4.85 -34.39
CA GLU A 507 1.26 -4.69 -35.81
C GLU A 507 2.50 -5.17 -36.58
N PRO A 508 2.38 -6.16 -37.48
CA PRO A 508 3.53 -6.67 -38.20
C PRO A 508 4.04 -5.58 -39.14
N ILE A 509 5.21 -5.02 -38.81
CA ILE A 509 5.96 -4.15 -39.70
C ILE A 509 6.18 -4.93 -41.00
N ALA A 510 5.71 -4.38 -42.11
CA ALA A 510 5.82 -5.03 -43.42
C ALA A 510 7.30 -5.41 -43.68
N PRO A 511 7.58 -6.67 -44.05
CA PRO A 511 8.95 -7.17 -44.06
C PRO A 511 9.80 -6.38 -45.06
N PRO A 512 10.96 -5.82 -44.65
CA PRO A 512 11.92 -5.27 -45.60
C PRO A 512 12.45 -6.37 -46.51
N ALA A 513 12.79 -6.01 -47.75
CA ALA A 513 13.22 -6.95 -48.78
C ALA A 513 14.37 -7.88 -48.31
N PRO A 514 14.39 -9.15 -48.74
CA PRO A 514 15.28 -10.17 -48.19
C PRO A 514 16.75 -9.85 -48.47
N ARG A 515 17.46 -9.39 -47.43
CA ARG A 515 18.92 -9.44 -47.39
C ARG A 515 19.35 -10.84 -46.96
N ALA A 516 20.36 -11.39 -47.63
CA ALA A 516 20.85 -12.74 -47.40
C ALA A 516 21.24 -12.95 -45.93
N THR A 517 20.44 -13.73 -45.21
CA THR A 517 20.67 -14.07 -43.81
C THR A 517 21.78 -15.12 -43.69
N GLN A 518 22.93 -14.70 -43.16
CA GLN A 518 23.68 -15.62 -42.31
C GLN A 518 22.76 -15.99 -41.14
N GLN A 519 22.49 -17.29 -40.97
CA GLN A 519 21.72 -17.78 -39.83
C GLN A 519 22.54 -17.58 -38.55
N ALA A 520 22.33 -16.45 -37.87
CA ALA A 520 22.79 -16.28 -36.49
C ALA A 520 22.15 -17.37 -35.63
N ASN A 521 22.95 -18.06 -34.84
CA ASN A 521 22.46 -19.10 -33.94
C ASN A 521 22.01 -18.43 -32.64
N PRO A 522 20.68 -18.30 -32.37
CA PRO A 522 20.20 -17.52 -31.22
C PRO A 522 20.62 -18.10 -29.87
N PHE A 523 21.02 -19.38 -29.84
CA PHE A 523 21.58 -20.02 -28.65
C PHE A 523 23.01 -19.53 -28.33
N ALA A 524 23.81 -19.23 -29.36
CA ALA A 524 25.15 -18.67 -29.18
C ALA A 524 25.07 -17.23 -28.62
N ASP A 525 24.14 -16.42 -29.13
CA ASP A 525 23.92 -15.05 -28.68
C ASP A 525 23.43 -15.01 -27.23
N ALA A 526 22.52 -15.91 -26.85
CA ALA A 526 22.06 -16.05 -25.46
C ALA A 526 23.21 -16.42 -24.51
N LEU A 527 24.03 -17.41 -24.85
CA LEU A 527 25.21 -17.80 -24.07
C LEU A 527 26.25 -16.66 -23.96
N ALA A 528 26.43 -15.86 -25.02
CA ALA A 528 27.32 -14.71 -25.00
C ALA A 528 26.83 -13.60 -24.05
N ILE A 529 25.52 -13.36 -23.98
CA ILE A 529 24.91 -12.42 -23.03
C ILE A 529 25.07 -12.91 -21.58
N ASP A 530 24.80 -14.19 -21.32
CA ASP A 530 24.95 -14.75 -19.97
C ASP A 530 26.42 -14.80 -19.51
N ARG A 531 27.35 -15.07 -20.43
CA ARG A 531 28.80 -14.94 -20.19
C ARG A 531 29.16 -13.51 -19.76
N ALA A 532 28.69 -12.50 -20.48
CA ALA A 532 29.00 -11.10 -20.21
C ALA A 532 28.45 -10.64 -18.85
N ARG A 533 27.24 -11.08 -18.48
CA ARG A 533 26.64 -10.83 -17.17
C ARG A 533 27.46 -11.47 -16.05
N LEU A 534 27.75 -12.76 -16.17
CA LEU A 534 28.44 -13.50 -15.12
C LEU A 534 29.89 -13.03 -14.92
N ALA A 535 30.54 -12.52 -15.98
CA ALA A 535 31.83 -11.84 -15.89
C ALA A 535 31.75 -10.53 -15.09
N ALA A 536 30.73 -9.70 -15.36
CA ALA A 536 30.50 -8.45 -14.64
C ALA A 536 30.14 -8.68 -13.16
N ASP A 537 29.35 -9.70 -12.86
CA ASP A 537 29.01 -10.09 -11.48
C ASP A 537 30.26 -10.58 -10.71
N LEU A 538 31.14 -11.34 -11.37
CA LEU A 538 32.41 -11.78 -10.78
C LEU A 538 33.34 -10.59 -10.51
N GLU A 539 33.46 -9.64 -11.45
CA GLU A 539 34.27 -8.43 -11.27
C GLU A 539 33.71 -7.53 -10.15
N LEU A 540 32.38 -7.39 -10.07
CA LEU A 540 31.73 -6.64 -8.99
C LEU A 540 31.97 -7.29 -7.62
N HIS A 541 31.90 -8.64 -7.55
CA HIS A 541 32.21 -9.39 -6.34
C HIS A 541 33.68 -9.27 -5.94
N GLU A 542 34.62 -9.26 -6.89
CA GLU A 542 36.03 -9.01 -6.60
C GLU A 542 36.28 -7.57 -6.11
N ARG A 543 35.58 -6.58 -6.67
CA ARG A 543 35.65 -5.17 -6.23
C ARG A 543 34.97 -4.90 -4.88
N SER A 544 33.92 -5.65 -4.52
CA SER A 544 33.24 -5.53 -3.22
C SER A 544 33.98 -6.22 -2.08
N GLY A 545 35.12 -6.87 -2.36
CA GLY A 545 36.01 -7.54 -1.41
C GLY A 545 36.70 -6.67 -0.35
N VAL A 546 36.14 -5.49 -0.02
CA VAL A 546 36.43 -4.79 1.24
C VAL A 546 35.64 -5.47 2.36
N ILE A 547 35.97 -6.75 2.58
CA ILE A 547 35.47 -7.53 3.70
C ILE A 547 36.38 -7.26 4.88
N ASP A 548 35.77 -7.08 6.05
CA ASP A 548 36.44 -6.93 7.33
C ASP A 548 37.44 -8.09 7.50
N GLN A 549 38.74 -7.79 7.52
CA GLN A 549 39.78 -8.83 7.33
C GLN A 549 39.85 -9.81 8.50
N ASP A 550 39.21 -9.46 9.61
CA ASP A 550 39.22 -10.16 10.89
C ASP A 550 38.13 -11.25 11.03
N ASP A 551 37.14 -11.34 10.12
CA ASP A 551 36.20 -12.48 10.11
C ASP A 551 36.61 -13.60 9.11
N PRO A 552 37.12 -14.75 9.61
CA PRO A 552 37.45 -15.89 8.77
C PRO A 552 36.21 -16.55 8.10
N ARG A 553 35.00 -16.39 8.66
CA ARG A 553 33.77 -16.95 8.07
C ARG A 553 33.35 -16.15 6.84
N ALA A 554 33.27 -14.83 6.93
CA ALA A 554 33.02 -13.95 5.78
C ALA A 554 34.02 -14.21 4.63
N ARG A 555 35.32 -14.32 4.95
CA ARG A 555 36.36 -14.65 3.96
C ARG A 555 36.16 -16.02 3.30
N THR A 556 35.71 -17.02 4.05
CA THR A 556 35.43 -18.36 3.52
C THR A 556 34.23 -18.36 2.57
N LEU A 557 33.12 -17.71 2.95
CA LEU A 557 31.92 -17.57 2.12
C LEU A 557 32.21 -16.78 0.83
N PHE A 558 32.99 -15.71 0.93
CA PHE A 558 33.40 -14.90 -0.22
C PHE A 558 34.18 -15.72 -1.26
N ASN A 559 35.16 -16.51 -0.81
CA ASN A 559 35.97 -17.37 -1.67
C ASN A 559 35.14 -18.51 -2.29
N ALA A 560 34.21 -19.11 -1.53
CA ALA A 560 33.31 -20.12 -2.06
C ALA A 560 32.43 -19.57 -3.21
N ARG A 561 31.83 -18.40 -3.01
CA ARG A 561 31.00 -17.73 -4.03
C ARG A 561 31.82 -17.33 -5.27
N ARG A 562 33.05 -16.84 -5.08
CA ARG A 562 34.00 -16.54 -6.16
C ARG A 562 34.31 -17.79 -7.00
N ALA A 563 34.61 -18.91 -6.34
CA ALA A 563 34.90 -20.18 -7.00
C ALA A 563 33.68 -20.74 -7.79
N GLU A 564 32.46 -20.60 -7.24
CA GLU A 564 31.23 -20.99 -7.93
C GLU A 564 31.00 -20.19 -9.22
N MET A 565 31.16 -18.86 -9.17
CA MET A 565 31.01 -17.98 -10.33
C MET A 565 32.05 -18.30 -11.41
N ALA A 566 33.32 -18.49 -11.03
CA ALA A 566 34.37 -18.92 -11.96
C ALA A 566 34.05 -20.28 -12.63
N ALA A 567 33.55 -21.25 -11.86
CA ALA A 567 33.16 -22.57 -12.37
C ALA A 567 31.89 -22.54 -13.25
N ARG A 568 31.04 -21.51 -13.13
CA ARG A 568 29.92 -21.26 -14.04
C ARG A 568 30.39 -20.58 -15.33
N LEU A 569 31.32 -19.62 -15.24
CA LEU A 569 31.90 -18.96 -16.42
C LEU A 569 32.59 -19.97 -17.34
N ALA A 570 33.42 -20.84 -16.78
CA ALA A 570 34.13 -21.90 -17.53
C ALA A 570 33.18 -22.88 -18.23
N ARG A 571 31.99 -23.14 -17.67
CA ARG A 571 30.96 -23.97 -18.31
C ARG A 571 30.33 -23.27 -19.52
N ILE A 572 30.06 -21.97 -19.43
CA ILE A 572 29.54 -21.17 -20.54
C ILE A 572 30.59 -21.05 -21.66
N ASP A 573 31.86 -20.83 -21.32
CA ASP A 573 32.97 -20.83 -22.29
C ASP A 573 33.11 -22.18 -23.03
N ALA A 574 32.97 -23.30 -22.32
CA ALA A 574 32.97 -24.64 -22.92
C ALA A 574 31.76 -24.87 -23.85
N GLN A 575 30.57 -24.38 -23.49
CA GLN A 575 29.39 -24.44 -24.35
C GLN A 575 29.55 -23.57 -25.62
N LEU A 576 30.07 -22.36 -25.49
CA LEU A 576 30.38 -21.49 -26.63
C LEU A 576 31.42 -22.12 -27.56
N ALA A 577 32.43 -22.81 -27.02
CA ALA A 577 33.42 -23.55 -27.82
C ALA A 577 32.80 -24.72 -28.62
N GLN A 578 31.78 -25.40 -28.08
CA GLN A 578 31.05 -26.46 -28.80
C GLN A 578 30.12 -25.93 -29.90
N VAL A 579 29.56 -24.73 -29.71
CA VAL A 579 28.63 -24.10 -30.67
C VAL A 579 29.36 -23.41 -31.82
N ARG A 580 30.63 -23.04 -31.64
CA ARG A 580 31.46 -22.45 -32.69
C ARG A 580 31.85 -23.54 -33.70
N PRO A 581 31.39 -23.50 -34.97
CA PRO A 581 31.80 -24.51 -35.94
C PRO A 581 33.31 -24.44 -36.12
N PRO A 582 34.00 -25.58 -36.33
CA PRO A 582 35.44 -25.58 -36.58
C PRO A 582 35.70 -24.70 -37.80
N SER A 583 36.46 -23.63 -37.60
CA SER A 583 36.84 -22.71 -38.66
C SER A 583 37.56 -23.51 -39.73
N ARG A 584 36.94 -23.64 -40.92
CA ARG A 584 37.60 -24.25 -42.09
C ARG A 584 38.91 -23.50 -42.32
N THR A 585 40.02 -24.17 -42.03
CA THR A 585 41.34 -23.72 -42.44
C THR A 585 41.30 -23.57 -43.96
N PRO A 586 41.60 -22.40 -44.53
CA PRO A 586 41.74 -22.28 -45.98
C PRO A 586 42.91 -23.16 -46.42
N ALA A 587 42.68 -23.94 -47.47
CA ALA A 587 43.68 -24.78 -48.14
C ALA A 587 44.38 -24.02 -49.26
#